data_AF-A0A4P8RF51-F1
#
_entry.id   AF-A0A4P8RF51-F1
#
_cell.length_a   1.000
_cell.length_b   1.000
_cell.length_c   1.000
_cell.angle_alpha   90.00
_cell.angle_beta   90.00
_cell.angle_gamma   90.00
#
_symmetry.space_group_name_H-M   'P 1'
#
loop_
_entity.id
_entity.type
_entity.pdbx_description
1 polymer ?
#
loop_
_entity_poly.entity_id
_entity_poly.type
_entity_poly.pdbx_seq_one_letter_code
_entity_poly.pdbx_strand_id
1 'polypeptide(L)'
;MAITEKAQMEDLAYNYLQSYYSTRFNSPTYTFKDEKTKKGQFIDGLLALKEKDGAVFTASFQASGTENVARILKKYKKQGVSKWRFLSATLSATLVAALVFKVMAAGLVYVIPATFIVLVASFTGHTILEKRFLKAQVLKSVETLKEMPANNLWLGITISSLVFRNNALATTLVEACKASGIGLITVGKRSKVVLHTKPDSSKKYYRDYLVHYASEATIRKVLDSDTAMKVA
;
A
#
# COMPACT_ATOMS: atom_id res chain seq x y z
N MET A 1 -19.36 12.49 8.30
CA MET A 1 -19.53 11.74 7.03
C MET A 1 -18.34 10.86 6.65
N ALA A 2 -17.09 11.34 6.71
CA ALA A 2 -15.92 10.54 6.28
C ALA A 2 -15.64 9.28 7.14
N ILE A 3 -15.94 9.33 8.44
CA ILE A 3 -15.72 8.20 9.37
C ILE A 3 -16.64 7.01 9.02
N THR A 4 -17.90 7.30 8.70
CA THR A 4 -18.90 6.28 8.33
C THR A 4 -18.57 5.61 6.99
N GLU A 5 -18.07 6.37 6.01
CA GLU A 5 -17.66 5.81 4.71
C GLU A 5 -16.46 4.87 4.85
N LYS A 6 -15.49 5.20 5.72
CA LYS A 6 -14.34 4.34 5.98
C LYS A 6 -14.75 3.00 6.62
N ALA A 7 -15.55 3.05 7.68
CA ALA A 7 -16.03 1.86 8.37
C ALA A 7 -16.81 0.93 7.42
N GLN A 8 -17.70 1.49 6.59
CA GLN A 8 -18.43 0.72 5.58
C GLN A 8 -17.51 0.03 4.57
N MET A 9 -16.42 0.69 4.17
CA MET A 9 -15.47 0.12 3.21
C MET A 9 -14.59 -0.97 3.80
N GLU A 10 -14.25 -0.85 5.09
CA GLU A 10 -13.57 -1.92 5.84
C GLU A 10 -14.49 -3.14 6.00
N ASP A 11 -15.76 -2.95 6.33
CA ASP A 11 -16.74 -4.05 6.40
C ASP A 11 -16.89 -4.79 5.06
N LEU A 12 -16.90 -4.07 3.94
CA LEU A 12 -16.91 -4.70 2.61
C LEU A 12 -15.64 -5.50 2.33
N ALA A 13 -14.48 -4.99 2.75
CA ALA A 13 -13.23 -5.72 2.63
C ALA A 13 -13.24 -6.99 3.50
N TYR A 14 -13.71 -6.91 4.74
CA TYR A 14 -13.84 -8.07 5.64
C TYR A 14 -14.78 -9.13 5.08
N ASN A 15 -15.97 -8.73 4.61
CA ASN A 15 -16.93 -9.64 3.99
C ASN A 15 -16.34 -10.35 2.77
N TYR A 16 -15.61 -9.60 1.93
CA TYR A 16 -14.92 -10.19 0.79
C TYR A 16 -13.85 -11.20 1.21
N LEU A 17 -13.02 -10.87 2.20
CA LEU A 17 -11.97 -11.77 2.69
C LEU A 17 -12.54 -13.02 3.37
N GLN A 18 -13.60 -12.87 4.15
CA GLN A 18 -14.28 -13.99 4.78
C GLN A 18 -14.88 -14.94 3.74
N SER A 19 -15.53 -14.41 2.71
CA SER A 19 -16.04 -15.21 1.58
C SER A 19 -14.90 -15.89 0.80
N TYR A 20 -13.80 -15.18 0.56
CA TYR A 20 -12.63 -15.71 -0.13
C TYR A 20 -12.01 -16.91 0.60
N TYR A 21 -11.85 -16.81 1.92
CA TYR A 21 -11.22 -17.86 2.74
C TYR A 21 -12.15 -19.02 3.06
N SER A 22 -13.42 -18.75 3.37
CA SER A 22 -14.43 -19.81 3.57
C SER A 22 -14.56 -20.69 2.33
N THR A 23 -14.58 -20.10 1.13
CA THR A 23 -14.61 -20.86 -0.14
C THR A 23 -13.32 -21.65 -0.36
N ARG A 24 -12.16 -21.08 -0.03
CA ARG A 24 -10.85 -21.72 -0.30
C ARG A 24 -10.54 -22.88 0.63
N PHE A 25 -10.88 -22.76 1.92
CA PHE A 25 -10.53 -23.75 2.95
C PHE A 25 -11.71 -24.64 3.37
N ASN A 26 -12.93 -24.29 2.99
CA ASN A 26 -14.16 -24.94 3.45
C ASN A 26 -14.26 -25.01 4.98
N SER A 27 -13.74 -23.98 5.65
CA SER A 27 -13.70 -23.84 7.11
C SER A 27 -14.34 -22.52 7.54
N PRO A 28 -14.97 -22.48 8.74
CA PRO A 28 -15.46 -21.24 9.32
C PRO A 28 -14.26 -20.29 9.51
N THR A 29 -14.44 -19.05 9.05
CA THR A 29 -13.43 -17.99 9.16
C THR A 29 -13.92 -16.94 10.12
N TYR A 30 -13.10 -16.63 11.12
CA TYR A 30 -13.37 -15.65 12.15
C TYR A 30 -12.59 -14.38 11.88
N THR A 31 -13.24 -13.23 12.02
CA THR A 31 -12.61 -11.92 11.84
C THR A 31 -12.55 -11.21 13.18
N PHE A 32 -11.35 -10.82 13.58
CA PHE A 32 -11.06 -10.03 14.77
C PHE A 32 -10.61 -8.64 14.32
N LYS A 33 -11.32 -7.60 14.74
CA LYS A 33 -11.03 -6.21 14.37
C LYS A 33 -10.10 -5.57 15.40
N ASP A 34 -9.30 -4.60 14.95
CA ASP A 34 -8.43 -3.77 15.81
C ASP A 34 -7.46 -4.59 16.67
N GLU A 35 -6.79 -5.56 16.04
CA GLU A 35 -5.86 -6.43 16.73
C GLU A 35 -4.48 -5.81 16.92
N LYS A 36 -3.83 -6.20 18.02
CA LYS A 36 -2.50 -5.71 18.36
C LYS A 36 -1.51 -6.87 18.45
N THR A 37 -0.38 -6.73 17.77
CA THR A 37 0.73 -7.66 17.94
C THR A 37 1.43 -7.42 19.29
N LYS A 38 2.07 -8.46 19.84
CA LYS A 38 2.89 -8.35 21.06
C LYS A 38 4.05 -7.35 20.91
N LYS A 39 4.47 -7.05 19.68
CA LYS A 39 5.46 -6.01 19.33
C LYS A 39 4.90 -4.59 19.28
N GLY A 40 3.59 -4.41 19.51
CA GLY A 40 2.95 -3.09 19.54
C GLY A 40 2.44 -2.57 18.19
N GLN A 41 2.56 -3.35 17.11
CA GLN A 41 1.97 -2.98 15.81
C GLN A 41 0.45 -3.24 15.83
N PHE A 42 -0.31 -2.28 15.30
CA PHE A 42 -1.77 -2.35 15.16
C PHE A 42 -2.15 -2.85 13.76
N ILE A 43 -3.13 -3.75 13.72
CA ILE A 43 -3.67 -4.35 12.51
C ILE A 43 -5.17 -4.13 12.51
N ASP A 44 -5.71 -3.66 11.38
CA ASP A 44 -7.13 -3.31 11.31
C ASP A 44 -8.03 -4.55 11.42
N GLY A 45 -7.59 -5.67 10.82
CA GLY A 45 -8.27 -6.93 11.00
C GLY A 45 -7.37 -8.14 10.87
N LEU A 46 -7.62 -9.12 11.71
CA LEU A 46 -7.03 -10.45 11.66
C LEU A 46 -8.12 -11.47 11.36
N LEU A 47 -7.95 -12.22 10.28
CA LEU A 47 -8.75 -13.39 9.99
C LEU A 47 -8.02 -14.62 10.50
N ALA A 48 -8.72 -15.47 11.25
CA ALA A 48 -8.20 -16.73 11.72
C ALA A 48 -9.17 -17.87 11.38
N LEU A 49 -8.61 -19.02 10.99
CA LEU A 49 -9.37 -20.24 10.73
C LEU A 49 -8.53 -21.47 11.09
N LYS A 50 -9.20 -22.58 11.33
CA LYS A 50 -8.58 -23.88 11.55
C LYS A 50 -8.60 -24.67 10.24
N GLU A 51 -7.44 -25.08 9.78
CA GLU A 51 -7.30 -25.97 8.63
C GLU A 51 -7.70 -27.41 9.01
N LYS A 52 -7.92 -28.26 8.00
CA LYS A 52 -8.30 -29.68 8.21
C LYS A 52 -7.25 -30.45 9.01
N ASP A 53 -5.99 -30.07 8.86
CA ASP A 53 -4.86 -30.69 9.58
C ASP A 53 -4.74 -30.18 11.03
N GLY A 54 -5.69 -29.36 11.49
CA GLY A 54 -5.68 -28.75 12.83
C GLY A 54 -4.77 -27.53 12.96
N ALA A 55 -3.99 -27.20 11.92
CA ALA A 55 -3.16 -26.01 11.88
C ALA A 55 -4.00 -24.72 11.91
N VAL A 56 -3.52 -23.71 12.61
CA VAL A 56 -4.16 -22.38 12.64
C VAL A 56 -3.63 -21.55 11.48
N PHE A 57 -4.53 -21.15 10.60
CA PHE A 57 -4.23 -20.25 9.50
C PHE A 57 -4.64 -18.83 9.87
N THR A 58 -3.75 -17.88 9.63
CA THR A 58 -3.99 -16.45 9.90
C THR A 58 -3.79 -15.60 8.66
N ALA A 59 -4.69 -14.65 8.43
CA ALA A 59 -4.57 -13.64 7.39
C ALA A 59 -4.73 -12.26 8.03
N SER A 60 -3.72 -11.40 7.93
CA SER A 60 -3.84 -10.01 8.39
C SER A 60 -4.31 -9.11 7.26
N PHE A 61 -5.06 -8.08 7.63
CA PHE A 61 -5.58 -7.06 6.75
C PHE A 61 -5.23 -5.68 7.28
N GLN A 62 -4.64 -4.85 6.41
CA GLN A 62 -4.29 -3.47 6.71
C GLN A 62 -4.95 -2.51 5.71
N ALA A 63 -5.74 -1.57 6.24
CA ALA A 63 -6.34 -0.44 5.54
C ALA A 63 -5.93 0.91 6.16
N SER A 64 -5.81 1.01 7.48
CA SER A 64 -5.35 2.20 8.19
C SER A 64 -3.87 2.42 7.89
N GLY A 65 -3.58 3.47 7.12
CA GLY A 65 -2.24 3.79 6.62
C GLY A 65 -2.16 3.84 5.09
N THR A 66 -3.15 3.31 4.39
CA THR A 66 -3.20 3.37 2.91
C THR A 66 -3.82 4.66 2.38
N GLU A 67 -4.35 5.52 3.25
CA GLU A 67 -4.92 6.83 2.87
C GLU A 67 -3.90 7.74 2.18
N ASN A 68 -2.66 7.74 2.67
CA ASN A 68 -1.56 8.49 2.06
C ASN A 68 -1.25 7.94 0.66
N VAL A 69 -1.19 6.62 0.50
CA VAL A 69 -1.01 5.96 -0.80
C VAL A 69 -2.16 6.31 -1.74
N ALA A 70 -3.41 6.21 -1.28
CA ALA A 70 -4.59 6.56 -2.06
C ALA A 70 -4.55 8.04 -2.49
N ARG A 71 -4.11 8.95 -1.62
CA ARG A 71 -3.93 10.38 -1.92
C ARG A 71 -2.86 10.59 -2.99
N ILE A 72 -1.71 9.93 -2.86
CA ILE A 72 -0.60 9.98 -3.82
C ILE A 72 -1.07 9.48 -5.20
N LEU A 73 -1.73 8.32 -5.24
CA LEU A 73 -2.24 7.73 -6.48
C LEU A 73 -3.26 8.65 -7.17
N LYS A 74 -4.20 9.24 -6.39
CA LYS A 74 -5.19 10.20 -6.91
C LYS A 74 -4.52 11.46 -7.46
N LYS A 75 -3.58 12.05 -6.71
CA LYS A 75 -2.87 13.26 -7.12
C LYS A 75 -2.06 13.01 -8.39
N TYR A 76 -1.29 11.92 -8.42
CA TYR A 76 -0.49 11.55 -9.58
C TYR A 76 -1.36 11.29 -10.83
N LYS A 77 -2.52 10.64 -10.68
CA LYS A 77 -3.44 10.44 -11.80
C LYS A 77 -3.98 11.75 -12.37
N LYS A 78 -4.31 12.72 -11.51
CA LYS A 78 -4.94 14.00 -11.91
C LYS A 78 -3.91 15.01 -12.44
N GLN A 79 -2.76 15.10 -11.78
CA GLN A 79 -1.78 16.19 -11.99
C GLN A 79 -0.43 15.70 -12.53
N GLY A 80 -0.17 14.39 -12.49
CA GLY A 80 1.15 13.84 -12.81
C GLY A 80 2.21 14.30 -11.82
N VAL A 81 3.34 14.75 -12.36
CA VAL A 81 4.48 15.32 -11.62
C VAL A 81 4.20 16.80 -11.33
N SER A 82 4.64 17.29 -10.18
CA SER A 82 4.38 18.64 -9.69
C SER A 82 4.81 19.74 -10.66
N LYS A 83 4.01 20.83 -10.74
CA LYS A 83 4.36 22.04 -11.50
C LYS A 83 5.57 22.78 -10.93
N TRP A 84 5.95 22.49 -9.69
CA TRP A 84 7.12 23.07 -9.02
C TRP A 84 8.42 22.82 -9.77
N ARG A 85 8.49 21.79 -10.62
CA ARG A 85 9.62 21.54 -11.53
C ARG A 85 9.93 22.72 -12.46
N PHE A 86 8.90 23.46 -12.88
CA PHE A 86 9.10 24.63 -13.73
C PHE A 86 9.71 25.76 -12.93
N LEU A 87 9.20 25.99 -11.71
CA LEU A 87 9.72 27.02 -10.82
C LEU A 87 11.17 26.73 -10.40
N SER A 88 11.49 25.48 -10.06
CA SER A 88 12.88 25.09 -9.72
C SER A 88 13.81 25.22 -10.93
N ALA A 89 13.35 24.84 -12.12
CA ALA A 89 14.12 24.98 -13.36
C ALA A 89 14.35 26.45 -13.71
N THR A 90 13.35 27.31 -13.62
CA THR A 90 13.50 28.75 -13.88
C THR A 90 14.40 29.40 -12.85
N LEU A 91 14.23 29.10 -11.56
CA LEU A 91 15.05 29.68 -10.49
C LEU A 91 16.53 29.31 -10.66
N SER A 92 16.81 28.02 -10.92
CA SER A 92 18.18 27.55 -11.17
C SER A 92 18.78 28.16 -12.44
N ALA A 93 18.01 28.27 -13.53
CA ALA A 93 18.47 28.91 -14.75
C ALA A 93 18.77 30.41 -14.56
N THR A 94 17.92 31.15 -13.84
CA THR A 94 18.15 32.58 -13.54
C THR A 94 19.39 32.78 -12.67
N LEU A 95 19.60 31.91 -11.67
CA LEU A 95 20.76 32.00 -10.79
C LEU A 95 22.06 31.73 -11.56
N VAL A 96 22.06 30.73 -12.45
CA VAL A 96 23.21 30.46 -13.34
C VAL A 96 23.41 31.58 -14.36
N ALA A 97 22.35 32.16 -14.92
CA ALA A 97 22.45 33.32 -15.80
C ALA A 97 23.17 34.48 -15.11
N ALA A 98 22.75 34.80 -13.89
CA ALA A 98 23.33 35.88 -13.09
C ALA A 98 24.80 35.62 -12.74
N LEU A 99 25.16 34.37 -12.40
CA LEU A 99 26.53 33.99 -12.10
C LEU A 99 27.44 34.05 -13.32
N VAL A 100 27.02 33.48 -14.46
CA VAL A 100 27.83 33.49 -15.70
C VAL A 100 28.03 34.92 -16.19
N PHE A 101 26.98 35.75 -16.13
CA PHE A 101 27.06 37.16 -16.50
C PHE A 101 28.05 37.95 -15.62
N LYS A 102 28.06 37.70 -14.30
CA LYS A 102 28.98 38.36 -13.36
C LYS A 102 30.42 37.89 -13.48
N VAL A 103 30.65 36.59 -13.64
CA VAL A 103 32.00 35.99 -13.53
C VAL A 103 32.78 36.08 -14.82
N MET A 104 32.15 35.82 -15.96
CA MET A 104 32.91 35.66 -17.20
C MET A 104 33.02 36.95 -18.02
N ALA A 105 32.34 38.04 -17.62
CA ALA A 105 32.09 39.21 -18.48
C ALA A 105 31.69 38.78 -19.91
N ALA A 106 31.12 37.58 -20.02
CA ALA A 106 30.98 36.88 -21.27
C ALA A 106 29.73 37.40 -21.93
N GLY A 107 29.86 37.71 -23.23
CA GLY A 107 28.72 38.03 -24.06
C GLY A 107 27.66 36.91 -24.01
N LEU A 108 26.47 37.24 -24.51
CA LEU A 108 25.30 36.36 -24.55
C LEU A 108 25.58 34.95 -25.10
N VAL A 109 26.64 34.78 -25.90
CA VAL A 109 27.11 33.53 -26.51
C VAL A 109 27.34 32.41 -25.50
N TYR A 110 27.82 32.70 -24.28
CA TYR A 110 28.06 31.67 -23.26
C TYR A 110 26.94 31.57 -22.22
N VAL A 111 26.22 32.66 -21.99
CA VAL A 111 25.10 32.71 -21.03
C VAL A 111 23.92 31.87 -21.53
N ILE A 112 23.56 31.97 -22.82
CA ILE A 112 22.39 31.30 -23.37
C ILE A 112 22.54 29.76 -23.35
N PRO A 113 23.65 29.15 -23.82
CA PRO A 113 23.82 27.71 -23.75
C PRO A 113 23.90 27.19 -22.32
N ALA A 114 24.63 27.88 -21.44
CA ALA A 114 24.78 27.48 -20.04
C ALA A 114 23.42 27.47 -19.31
N THR A 115 22.63 28.52 -19.48
CA THR A 115 21.29 28.62 -18.87
C THR A 115 20.33 27.57 -19.42
N PHE A 116 20.37 27.32 -20.73
CA PHE A 116 19.55 26.27 -21.35
C PHE A 116 19.90 24.87 -20.84
N ILE A 117 21.19 24.53 -20.76
CA ILE A 117 21.66 23.25 -20.22
C ILE A 117 21.18 23.06 -18.78
N VAL A 118 21.36 24.08 -17.93
CA VAL A 118 20.91 24.01 -16.53
C VAL A 118 19.39 23.90 -16.43
N LEU A 119 18.64 24.62 -17.26
CA LEU A 119 17.19 24.54 -17.30
C LEU A 119 16.71 23.12 -17.60
N VAL A 120 17.26 22.51 -18.66
CA VAL A 120 16.91 21.13 -19.07
C VAL A 120 17.34 20.12 -18.01
N ALA A 121 18.56 20.25 -17.48
CA ALA A 121 19.09 19.36 -16.45
C ALA A 121 18.26 19.44 -15.15
N SER A 122 17.93 20.66 -14.70
CA SER A 122 17.14 20.90 -13.49
C SER A 122 15.71 20.38 -13.64
N PHE A 123 15.06 20.66 -14.78
CA PHE A 123 13.72 20.16 -15.06
C PHE A 123 13.66 18.62 -15.09
N THR A 124 14.62 18.00 -15.77
CA THR A 124 14.70 16.54 -15.91
C THR A 124 15.06 15.89 -14.58
N GLY A 125 16.05 16.44 -13.88
CA GLY A 125 16.48 15.99 -12.56
C GLY A 125 15.36 16.04 -11.53
N HIS A 126 14.66 17.17 -11.42
CA HIS A 126 13.51 17.29 -10.52
C HIS A 126 12.41 16.29 -10.88
N THR A 127 12.13 16.09 -12.17
CA THR A 127 11.12 15.12 -12.62
C THR A 127 11.48 13.68 -12.22
N ILE A 128 12.75 13.30 -12.37
CA ILE A 128 13.22 11.95 -11.99
C ILE A 128 13.17 11.77 -10.47
N LEU A 129 13.68 12.75 -9.72
CA LEU A 129 13.70 12.72 -8.26
C LEU A 129 12.29 12.63 -7.68
N GLU A 130 11.36 13.43 -8.18
CA GLU A 130 9.97 13.39 -7.72
C GLU A 130 9.31 12.04 -8.02
N LYS A 131 9.51 11.49 -9.22
CA LYS A 131 9.01 10.14 -9.55
C LYS A 131 9.59 9.07 -8.60
N ARG A 132 10.89 9.13 -8.30
CA ARG A 132 11.55 8.20 -7.36
C ARG A 132 10.99 8.37 -5.94
N PHE A 133 10.81 9.60 -5.49
CA PHE A 133 10.25 9.90 -4.17
C PHE A 133 8.82 9.38 -4.02
N LEU A 134 7.96 9.59 -5.02
CA LEU A 134 6.59 9.07 -5.03
C LEU A 134 6.57 7.54 -5.03
N LYS A 135 7.44 6.90 -5.81
CA LYS A 135 7.60 5.43 -5.79
C LYS A 135 8.03 4.94 -4.41
N ALA A 136 9.05 5.55 -3.81
CA ALA A 136 9.56 5.17 -2.49
C ALA A 136 8.46 5.27 -1.41
N GLN A 137 7.64 6.32 -1.43
CA GLN A 137 6.51 6.44 -0.50
C GLN A 137 5.48 5.32 -0.65
N VAL A 138 5.16 4.94 -1.89
CA VAL A 138 4.23 3.85 -2.17
C VAL A 138 4.82 2.50 -1.72
N LEU A 139 6.10 2.28 -1.96
CA LEU A 139 6.81 1.05 -1.55
C LEU A 139 6.94 0.93 -0.04
N LYS A 140 7.18 2.03 0.67
CA LYS A 140 7.29 2.05 2.14
C LYS A 140 6.06 1.45 2.82
N SER A 141 4.86 1.70 2.28
CA SER A 141 3.63 1.08 2.81
C SER A 141 3.59 -0.44 2.66
N VAL A 142 4.19 -0.97 1.60
CA VAL A 142 4.31 -2.43 1.38
C VAL A 142 5.36 -3.02 2.33
N GLU A 143 6.47 -2.31 2.54
CA GLU A 143 7.53 -2.73 3.46
C GLU A 143 7.03 -2.82 4.90
N THR A 144 6.27 -1.82 5.38
CA THR A 144 5.68 -1.87 6.73
C THR A 144 4.75 -3.07 6.92
N LEU A 145 3.98 -3.44 5.88
CA LEU A 145 3.09 -4.61 5.95
C LEU A 145 3.85 -5.93 5.92
N LYS A 146 5.02 -5.98 5.26
CA LYS A 146 5.84 -7.19 5.14
C LYS A 146 6.33 -7.70 6.51
N GLU A 147 6.53 -6.81 7.47
CA GLU A 147 7.00 -7.14 8.81
C GLU A 147 5.92 -7.79 9.69
N MET A 148 4.66 -7.79 9.25
CA MET A 148 3.55 -8.30 10.04
C MET A 148 3.52 -9.84 10.05
N PRO A 149 3.31 -10.46 11.24
CA PRO A 149 3.23 -11.91 11.38
C PRO A 149 1.85 -12.41 10.96
N ALA A 150 1.73 -13.06 9.80
CA ALA A 150 0.51 -13.77 9.36
C ALA A 150 0.85 -14.71 8.20
N ASN A 151 0.05 -15.75 7.92
CA ASN A 151 0.28 -16.64 6.78
C ASN A 151 0.01 -15.92 5.44
N ASN A 152 -1.08 -15.15 5.38
CA ASN A 152 -1.37 -14.25 4.26
C ASN A 152 -1.45 -12.80 4.76
N LEU A 153 -0.96 -11.88 3.94
CA LEU A 153 -1.02 -10.44 4.19
C LEU A 153 -1.91 -9.80 3.15
N TRP A 154 -2.79 -8.90 3.56
CA TRP A 154 -3.67 -8.13 2.69
C TRP A 154 -3.51 -6.64 2.89
N LEU A 155 -3.39 -5.93 1.78
CA LEU A 155 -3.41 -4.48 1.71
C LEU A 155 -4.74 -4.02 1.11
N GLY A 156 -5.52 -3.27 1.87
CA GLY A 156 -6.77 -2.65 1.45
C GLY A 156 -6.59 -1.18 1.13
N ILE A 157 -7.01 -0.74 -0.06
CA ILE A 157 -6.91 0.67 -0.47
C ILE A 157 -8.27 1.22 -0.88
N THR A 158 -8.69 2.28 -0.20
CA THR A 158 -9.93 2.99 -0.49
C THR A 158 -9.78 3.95 -1.67
N ILE A 159 -10.05 3.46 -2.87
CA ILE A 159 -9.83 4.20 -4.11
C ILE A 159 -10.69 3.67 -5.25
N SER A 160 -11.11 4.58 -6.14
CA SER A 160 -11.82 4.21 -7.36
C SER A 160 -10.89 3.44 -8.31
N SER A 161 -11.42 2.38 -8.93
CA SER A 161 -10.71 1.59 -9.95
C SER A 161 -10.22 2.43 -11.14
N LEU A 162 -10.91 3.54 -11.44
CA LEU A 162 -10.50 4.49 -12.48
C LEU A 162 -9.15 5.16 -12.20
N VAL A 163 -8.80 5.33 -10.91
CA VAL A 163 -7.50 5.91 -10.50
C VAL A 163 -6.38 4.90 -10.69
N PHE A 164 -6.68 3.61 -10.58
CA PHE A 164 -5.74 2.51 -10.82
C PHE A 164 -5.47 2.31 -12.32
N ARG A 165 -6.48 2.51 -13.17
CA ARG A 165 -6.32 2.36 -14.63
C ARG A 165 -5.27 3.34 -15.18
N ASN A 166 -4.30 2.84 -15.93
CA ASN A 166 -3.24 3.63 -16.57
C ASN A 166 -2.50 4.55 -15.58
N ASN A 167 -2.13 4.01 -14.42
CA ASN A 167 -1.38 4.73 -13.39
C ASN A 167 -0.08 3.99 -13.09
N ALA A 168 1.05 4.56 -13.52
CA ALA A 168 2.35 3.93 -13.35
C ALA A 168 2.71 3.63 -11.88
N LEU A 169 2.29 4.50 -10.94
CA LEU A 169 2.51 4.24 -9.51
C LEU A 169 1.64 3.10 -8.98
N ALA A 170 0.41 2.95 -9.51
CA ALA A 170 -0.45 1.83 -9.16
C ALA A 170 0.13 0.52 -9.68
N THR A 171 0.69 0.50 -10.90
CA THR A 171 1.41 -0.67 -11.44
C THR A 171 2.60 -1.04 -10.55
N THR A 172 3.43 -0.07 -10.17
CA THR A 172 4.56 -0.32 -9.25
C THR A 172 4.09 -0.89 -7.89
N LEU A 173 2.96 -0.41 -7.37
CA LEU A 173 2.39 -0.95 -6.14
C LEU A 173 1.94 -2.41 -6.29
N VAL A 174 1.23 -2.73 -7.38
CA VAL A 174 0.77 -4.08 -7.70
C VAL A 174 1.96 -5.04 -7.81
N GLU A 175 3.01 -4.62 -8.51
CA GLU A 175 4.25 -5.39 -8.67
C GLU A 175 4.96 -5.63 -7.34
N ALA A 176 5.07 -4.59 -6.50
CA ALA A 176 5.68 -4.71 -5.17
C ALA A 176 4.89 -5.65 -4.25
N CYS A 177 3.56 -5.55 -4.25
CA CYS A 177 2.70 -6.47 -3.51
C CYS A 177 2.87 -7.91 -4.01
N LYS A 178 2.85 -8.13 -5.33
CA LYS A 178 3.03 -9.45 -5.95
C LYS A 178 4.41 -10.05 -5.62
N ALA A 179 5.47 -9.25 -5.73
CA ALA A 179 6.82 -9.67 -5.38
C ALA A 179 6.93 -10.06 -3.90
N SER A 180 6.18 -9.38 -3.03
CA SER A 180 6.15 -9.65 -1.59
C SER A 180 5.16 -10.75 -1.17
N GLY A 181 4.37 -11.29 -2.10
CA GLY A 181 3.32 -12.28 -1.79
C GLY A 181 2.13 -11.69 -1.03
N ILE A 182 1.95 -10.36 -1.10
CA ILE A 182 0.89 -9.62 -0.41
C ILE A 182 -0.32 -9.50 -1.33
N GLY A 183 -1.49 -9.84 -0.82
CA GLY A 183 -2.76 -9.63 -1.51
C GLY A 183 -3.13 -8.16 -1.55
N LEU A 184 -3.64 -7.68 -2.68
CA LEU A 184 -4.04 -6.29 -2.85
C LEU A 184 -5.50 -6.21 -3.28
N ILE A 185 -6.30 -5.53 -2.47
CA ILE A 185 -7.69 -5.22 -2.79
C ILE A 185 -7.93 -3.70 -2.78
N THR A 186 -8.79 -3.24 -3.68
CA THR A 186 -9.26 -1.86 -3.67
C THR A 186 -10.76 -1.83 -3.46
N VAL A 187 -11.22 -0.94 -2.59
CA VAL A 187 -12.64 -0.68 -2.37
C VAL A 187 -12.99 0.67 -2.98
N GLY A 188 -13.85 0.64 -4.00
CA GLY A 188 -14.32 1.85 -4.67
C GLY A 188 -15.53 2.47 -3.97
N LYS A 189 -15.86 3.72 -4.33
CA LYS A 189 -17.04 4.45 -3.82
C LYS A 189 -18.40 3.77 -4.07
N ARG A 190 -18.47 2.86 -5.05
CA ARG A 190 -19.69 2.08 -5.37
C ARG A 190 -19.75 0.76 -4.59
N SER A 191 -19.07 0.69 -3.45
CA SER A 191 -18.99 -0.53 -2.62
C SER A 191 -18.46 -1.77 -3.36
N LYS A 192 -17.75 -1.57 -4.47
CA LYS A 192 -17.19 -2.65 -5.27
C LYS A 192 -15.77 -2.93 -4.82
N VAL A 193 -15.54 -4.15 -4.36
CA VAL A 193 -14.20 -4.69 -4.08
C VAL A 193 -13.61 -5.20 -5.38
N VAL A 194 -12.38 -4.81 -5.68
CA VAL A 194 -11.61 -5.30 -6.83
C VAL A 194 -10.32 -5.91 -6.32
N LEU A 195 -10.11 -7.18 -6.64
CA LEU A 195 -8.88 -7.91 -6.39
C LEU A 195 -7.86 -7.61 -7.49
N HIS A 196 -6.68 -7.11 -7.11
CA HIS A 196 -5.56 -6.88 -8.03
C HIS A 196 -4.53 -8.00 -7.96
N THR A 197 -4.22 -8.45 -6.74
CA THR A 197 -3.20 -9.47 -6.49
C THR A 197 -3.68 -10.43 -5.42
N LYS A 198 -3.51 -11.73 -5.62
CA LYS A 198 -3.75 -12.77 -4.59
C LYS A 198 -2.52 -12.89 -3.68
N PRO A 199 -2.69 -13.14 -2.38
CA PRO A 199 -1.58 -13.40 -1.49
C PRO A 199 -0.96 -14.77 -1.83
N ASP A 200 0.34 -14.88 -1.59
CA ASP A 200 1.14 -16.08 -1.81
C ASP A 200 1.77 -16.54 -0.50
N SER A 201 1.20 -17.60 0.06
CA SER A 201 1.64 -18.21 1.32
C SER A 201 2.89 -19.08 1.17
N SER A 202 3.34 -19.39 -0.05
CA SER A 202 4.50 -20.27 -0.28
C SER A 202 5.81 -19.71 0.28
N LYS A 203 5.87 -18.38 0.48
CA LYS A 203 7.06 -17.68 0.96
C LYS A 203 7.21 -17.70 2.48
N LYS A 204 6.27 -18.29 3.22
CA LYS A 204 6.24 -18.27 4.68
C LYS A 204 6.43 -19.68 5.24
N TYR A 205 7.51 -19.85 5.99
CA TYR A 205 7.90 -21.13 6.59
C TYR A 205 7.15 -21.45 7.90
N TYR A 206 6.66 -20.42 8.60
CA TYR A 206 5.99 -20.59 9.88
C TYR A 206 4.50 -20.83 9.68
N ARG A 207 3.93 -21.80 10.41
CA ARG A 207 2.52 -22.18 10.24
C ARG A 207 1.59 -21.45 11.21
N ASP A 208 2.01 -21.19 12.45
CA ASP A 208 1.16 -20.61 13.49
C ASP A 208 1.58 -19.19 13.89
N TYR A 209 1.18 -18.19 13.11
CA TYR A 209 1.51 -16.79 13.43
C TYR A 209 0.67 -16.20 14.57
N LEU A 210 -0.31 -16.93 15.12
CA LEU A 210 -1.21 -16.42 16.15
C LEU A 210 -0.46 -16.09 17.45
N VAL A 211 0.66 -16.77 17.70
CA VAL A 211 1.57 -16.56 18.85
C VAL A 211 2.07 -15.12 18.96
N HIS A 212 2.08 -14.37 17.85
CA HIS A 212 2.54 -12.98 17.85
C HIS A 212 1.47 -11.95 18.20
N TYR A 213 0.23 -12.37 18.45
CA TYR A 213 -0.89 -11.48 18.73
C TYR A 213 -1.22 -11.43 20.22
N ALA A 214 -1.66 -10.26 20.70
CA ALA A 214 -2.03 -10.08 22.10
C ALA A 214 -3.27 -10.92 22.48
N SER A 215 -4.24 -11.02 21.57
CA SER A 215 -5.50 -11.75 21.76
C SER A 215 -5.40 -13.26 21.48
N GLU A 216 -4.19 -13.82 21.41
CA GLU A 216 -3.93 -15.22 21.07
C GLU A 216 -4.85 -16.21 21.81
N ALA A 217 -4.88 -16.14 23.14
CA ALA A 217 -5.65 -17.09 23.97
C ALA A 217 -7.15 -17.01 23.68
N THR A 218 -7.66 -15.79 23.48
CA THR A 218 -9.06 -15.54 23.14
C THR A 218 -9.41 -16.11 21.77
N ILE A 219 -8.55 -15.89 20.77
CA ILE A 219 -8.76 -16.36 19.40
C ILE A 219 -8.71 -17.89 19.34
N ARG A 220 -7.75 -18.53 20.03
CA ARG A 220 -7.69 -20.00 20.11
C ARG A 220 -8.95 -20.59 20.72
N LYS A 221 -9.43 -20.01 21.82
CA LYS A 221 -10.66 -20.46 22.48
C LYS A 221 -11.87 -20.44 21.53
N VAL A 222 -12.01 -19.39 20.73
CA VAL A 222 -13.08 -19.28 19.72
C VAL A 222 -12.95 -20.35 18.64
N LEU A 223 -11.74 -20.59 18.14
CA LEU A 223 -11.47 -21.62 17.12
C LEU A 223 -11.77 -23.03 17.63
N ASP A 224 -11.47 -23.32 18.91
CA ASP A 224 -11.69 -24.63 19.50
C ASP A 224 -13.16 -24.86 19.91
N SER A 225 -13.87 -23.83 20.40
CA SER A 225 -15.28 -23.95 20.82
C SER A 225 -16.22 -24.30 19.67
N ASP A 226 -15.94 -23.82 18.45
CA ASP A 226 -16.78 -24.12 17.29
C ASP A 226 -16.46 -25.50 16.69
N THR A 227 -15.25 -26.00 16.90
CA THR A 227 -14.91 -27.39 16.54
C THR A 227 -15.70 -28.37 17.41
N ALA A 228 -15.90 -28.04 18.69
CA ALA A 228 -16.67 -28.88 19.61
C ALA A 228 -18.17 -28.97 19.24
N MET A 229 -18.76 -27.95 18.61
CA MET A 229 -20.17 -27.98 18.20
C MET A 229 -20.46 -28.74 16.90
N LYS A 230 -19.43 -29.14 16.14
CA LYS A 230 -19.59 -29.95 14.91
C LYS A 230 -19.43 -31.45 15.12
N VAL A 231 -19.02 -31.89 16.31
CA VAL A 231 -18.73 -33.29 16.65
C VAL A 231 -19.79 -33.88 17.60
N ALA A 232 -20.84 -33.12 17.94
CA ALA A 232 -21.96 -33.55 18.77
C ALA A 232 -23.19 -33.91 17.92
#